data_AF-A0A2J0PF14-F1
#
_entry.id   AF-A0A2J0PF14-F1
#
_cell.length_a   1.000
_cell.length_b   1.000
_cell.length_c   1.000
_cell.angle_alpha   90.00
_cell.angle_beta   90.00
_cell.angle_gamma   90.00
#
_symmetry.space_group_name_H-M   'P 1'
#
loop_
_entity.id
_entity.type
_entity.pdbx_description
1 polymer ?
#
loop_
_entity_poly.entity_id
_entity_poly.type
_entity_poly.pdbx_seq_one_letter_code
_entity_poly.pdbx_strand_id
1 'polypeptide(L)'
;MTKKYLAVALFTALLTGVVETSSALELSQYNKLDTVSSIVNDSEVTDSLRKTLGKHYQTFIDNFDVFGEPHTTTGGGLFVEGWLKDLYLENASALVINPDGKIFAAWVVPESDVIHYQSSDNRPVIHADIQQWAARFNTLQFASNSQSGLAFDGVWAGEFESDSTLTLQLARSGNRITGSYCYISRKGNRIDCPEDDERNLSGTIAGNRATVEINSSFGGVGGRAALEVKGNEMEWRLVTPPQHGNDYAPLRYTLHKADSDHHAESRKLETEKFAISLINKCGHFESECAQMVYLGVRKSDNSTISLRGKTLRDSAGKIIGSTYKNGEIVYTVTYAPAKLVVSKGSQVLVEQSGQWRK
;
A
#
# COMPACT_ATOMS: atom_id res chain seq x y z
N MET A 1 -90.85 -9.97 32.02
CA MET A 1 -89.81 -9.11 32.61
C MET A 1 -88.57 -9.96 32.83
N THR A 2 -87.43 -9.61 32.20
CA THR A 2 -86.03 -9.66 32.72
C THR A 2 -85.04 -9.60 31.54
N LYS A 3 -84.28 -8.49 31.45
CA LYS A 3 -83.02 -8.33 30.68
C LYS A 3 -82.02 -9.43 31.05
N LYS A 4 -81.12 -9.85 30.14
CA LYS A 4 -79.65 -10.08 30.34
C LYS A 4 -78.94 -10.26 28.97
N TYR A 5 -78.18 -9.28 28.49
CA TYR A 5 -76.71 -9.09 28.53
C TYR A 5 -75.93 -9.73 27.36
N LEU A 6 -75.31 -8.86 26.55
CA LEU A 6 -74.22 -9.17 25.61
C LEU A 6 -73.03 -9.77 26.37
N ALA A 7 -72.42 -10.82 25.83
CA ALA A 7 -71.09 -11.26 26.19
C ALA A 7 -70.18 -11.14 24.96
N VAL A 8 -69.26 -10.17 25.01
CA VAL A 8 -68.11 -10.06 24.10
C VAL A 8 -67.01 -10.91 24.73
N ALA A 9 -66.56 -11.96 24.05
CA ALA A 9 -65.41 -12.75 24.47
C ALA A 9 -64.12 -12.06 23.98
N LEU A 10 -63.32 -11.51 24.91
CA LEU A 10 -61.95 -11.10 24.65
C LEU A 10 -61.06 -12.35 24.60
N PHE A 11 -60.37 -12.56 23.47
CA PHE A 11 -59.26 -13.49 23.36
C PHE A 11 -57.99 -12.79 23.86
N THR A 12 -57.56 -13.07 25.08
CA THR A 12 -56.21 -12.73 25.56
C THR A 12 -55.23 -13.80 25.10
N ALA A 13 -54.41 -13.47 24.11
CA ALA A 13 -53.25 -14.29 23.73
C ALA A 13 -52.15 -14.11 24.79
N LEU A 14 -51.89 -15.16 25.58
CA LEU A 14 -50.66 -15.25 26.37
C LEU A 14 -49.49 -15.53 25.42
N LEU A 15 -48.67 -14.51 25.15
CA LEU A 15 -47.31 -14.71 24.65
C LEU A 15 -46.46 -15.22 25.82
N THR A 16 -46.24 -16.53 25.88
CA THR A 16 -45.12 -17.10 26.64
C THR A 16 -43.86 -16.81 25.84
N GLY A 17 -43.16 -15.72 26.20
CA GLY A 17 -41.80 -15.48 25.72
C GLY A 17 -40.90 -16.63 26.16
N VAL A 18 -40.34 -17.35 25.19
CA VAL A 18 -39.21 -18.25 25.43
C VAL A 18 -38.03 -17.33 25.72
N VAL A 19 -37.61 -17.25 26.98
CA VAL A 19 -36.33 -16.64 27.33
C VAL A 19 -35.28 -17.67 26.93
N GLU A 20 -34.58 -17.43 25.82
CA GLU A 20 -33.37 -18.15 25.49
C GLU A 20 -32.32 -17.80 26.55
N THR A 21 -32.15 -18.68 27.54
CA THR A 21 -31.02 -18.61 28.46
C THR A 21 -29.79 -19.09 27.70
N SER A 22 -29.03 -18.17 27.13
CA SER A 22 -27.64 -18.44 26.74
C SER A 22 -26.87 -18.75 28.04
N SER A 23 -26.54 -20.02 28.24
CA SER A 23 -25.62 -20.43 29.30
C SER A 23 -24.26 -19.86 28.97
N ALA A 24 -23.70 -19.02 29.85
CA ALA A 24 -22.35 -18.50 29.68
C ALA A 24 -21.34 -19.67 29.56
N LEU A 25 -20.39 -19.55 28.64
CA LEU A 25 -19.33 -20.53 28.43
C LEU A 25 -18.53 -20.75 29.73
N GLU A 26 -18.57 -21.97 30.27
CA GLU A 26 -17.85 -22.35 31.49
C GLU A 26 -16.35 -22.58 31.21
N LEU A 27 -15.58 -21.50 31.15
CA LEU A 27 -14.15 -21.52 30.76
C LEU A 27 -13.27 -22.40 31.65
N SER A 28 -13.65 -22.59 32.92
CA SER A 28 -12.86 -23.33 33.90
C SER A 28 -12.63 -24.81 33.51
N GLN A 29 -13.53 -25.39 32.71
CA GLN A 29 -13.42 -26.78 32.28
C GLN A 29 -12.27 -27.04 31.29
N TYR A 30 -11.74 -25.99 30.66
CA TYR A 30 -10.65 -26.07 29.67
C TYR A 30 -9.30 -25.65 30.23
N ASN A 31 -9.22 -25.28 31.52
CA ASN A 31 -8.02 -24.73 32.16
C ASN A 31 -7.03 -25.82 32.59
N LYS A 32 -6.93 -26.91 31.82
CA LYS A 32 -5.99 -28.02 32.04
C LYS A 32 -5.51 -28.57 30.70
N LEU A 33 -4.27 -29.06 30.67
CA LEU A 33 -3.61 -29.57 29.47
C LEU A 33 -4.38 -30.70 28.76
N ASP A 34 -5.08 -31.57 29.49
CA ASP A 34 -5.86 -32.68 28.96
C ASP A 34 -7.22 -32.27 28.38
N THR A 35 -7.68 -31.06 28.70
CA THR A 35 -9.00 -30.53 28.33
C THR A 35 -8.95 -29.39 27.32
N VAL A 36 -7.83 -28.66 27.29
CA VAL A 36 -7.70 -27.41 26.52
C VAL A 36 -7.92 -27.61 25.02
N SER A 37 -7.54 -28.77 24.46
CA SER A 37 -7.72 -29.05 23.03
C SER A 37 -9.19 -29.06 22.58
N SER A 38 -10.13 -29.22 23.51
CA SER A 38 -11.55 -29.20 23.20
C SER A 38 -12.10 -27.78 23.01
N ILE A 39 -11.41 -26.73 23.50
CA ILE A 39 -11.89 -25.33 23.39
C ILE A 39 -11.98 -24.88 21.92
N VAL A 40 -11.04 -25.30 21.08
CA VAL A 40 -11.00 -24.93 19.66
C VAL A 40 -12.01 -25.69 18.81
N ASN A 41 -12.68 -26.69 19.41
CA ASN A 41 -13.77 -27.46 18.80
C ASN A 41 -15.14 -27.09 19.40
N ASP A 42 -15.18 -26.23 20.42
CA ASP A 42 -16.43 -25.72 20.97
C ASP A 42 -17.12 -24.84 19.92
N SER A 43 -18.42 -25.04 19.70
CA SER A 43 -19.15 -24.35 18.63
C SER A 43 -19.24 -22.84 18.85
N GLU A 44 -19.43 -22.38 20.10
CA GLU A 44 -19.55 -20.96 20.41
C GLU A 44 -18.20 -20.26 20.20
N VAL A 45 -17.12 -20.90 20.66
CA VAL A 45 -15.75 -20.41 20.45
C VAL A 45 -15.39 -20.42 18.97
N THR A 46 -15.70 -21.50 18.26
CA THR A 46 -15.42 -21.65 16.82
C THR A 46 -16.15 -20.57 16.01
N ASP A 47 -17.42 -20.32 16.29
CA ASP A 47 -18.20 -19.30 15.60
C ASP A 47 -17.66 -17.89 15.88
N SER A 48 -17.28 -17.62 17.13
CA SER A 48 -16.66 -16.35 17.53
C SER A 48 -15.31 -16.15 16.82
N LEU A 49 -14.47 -17.20 16.75
CA LEU A 49 -13.19 -17.19 16.06
C LEU A 49 -13.37 -16.97 14.55
N ARG A 50 -14.27 -17.70 13.90
CA ARG A 50 -14.56 -17.53 12.46
C ARG A 50 -15.06 -16.13 12.14
N LYS A 51 -15.94 -15.59 12.99
CA LYS A 51 -16.46 -14.22 12.85
C LYS A 51 -15.37 -13.17 13.03
N THR A 52 -14.50 -13.35 14.02
CA THR A 52 -13.44 -12.39 14.35
C THR A 52 -12.31 -12.42 13.32
N LEU A 53 -11.83 -13.61 12.98
CA LEU A 53 -10.64 -13.81 12.13
C LEU A 53 -10.93 -13.80 10.63
N GLY A 54 -12.18 -14.11 10.24
CA GLY A 54 -12.59 -14.19 8.84
C GLY A 54 -11.67 -15.10 8.02
N LYS A 55 -11.03 -14.56 6.99
CA LYS A 55 -10.10 -15.30 6.11
C LYS A 55 -8.86 -15.84 6.83
N HIS A 56 -8.51 -15.30 8.00
CA HIS A 56 -7.34 -15.71 8.78
C HIS A 56 -7.63 -16.86 9.74
N TYR A 57 -8.90 -17.26 9.88
CA TYR A 57 -9.30 -18.35 10.77
C TYR A 57 -8.50 -19.63 10.53
N GLN A 58 -8.35 -20.02 9.26
CA GLN A 58 -7.68 -21.28 8.93
C GLN A 58 -6.19 -21.23 9.32
N THR A 59 -5.49 -20.16 8.96
CA THR A 59 -4.09 -19.94 9.35
C THR A 59 -3.90 -19.95 10.87
N PHE A 60 -4.83 -19.35 11.60
CA PHE A 60 -4.78 -19.32 13.06
C PHE A 60 -4.97 -20.72 13.67
N ILE A 61 -5.99 -21.46 13.20
CA ILE A 61 -6.37 -22.74 13.80
C ILE A 61 -5.41 -23.88 13.43
N ASP A 62 -4.80 -23.80 12.25
CA ASP A 62 -3.83 -24.80 11.78
C ASP A 62 -2.59 -24.88 12.67
N ASN A 63 -2.31 -23.84 13.46
CA ASN A 63 -1.20 -23.83 14.40
C ASN A 63 -1.47 -24.68 15.65
N PHE A 64 -2.67 -25.22 15.90
CA PHE A 64 -3.00 -25.97 17.11
C PHE A 64 -2.78 -27.49 16.97
N ASP A 65 -1.55 -27.90 16.62
CA ASP A 65 -1.14 -29.32 16.63
C ASP A 65 -0.66 -29.76 18.01
N VAL A 66 0.11 -28.90 18.69
CA VAL A 66 0.51 -29.03 20.08
C VAL A 66 -0.07 -27.90 20.90
N PHE A 67 -0.57 -28.19 22.10
CA PHE A 67 -1.14 -27.20 23.02
C PHE A 67 -0.17 -26.88 24.16
N GLY A 68 -0.09 -25.60 24.51
CA GLY A 68 0.58 -25.14 25.73
C GLY A 68 -0.27 -25.36 26.99
N GLU A 69 0.33 -25.18 28.15
CA GLU A 69 -0.40 -25.18 29.41
C GLU A 69 -1.33 -23.96 29.47
N PRO A 70 -2.66 -24.15 29.55
CA PRO A 70 -3.58 -23.02 29.66
C PRO A 70 -3.48 -22.38 31.03
N HIS A 71 -3.90 -21.12 31.14
CA HIS A 71 -4.04 -20.46 32.43
C HIS A 71 -5.19 -19.46 32.47
N THR A 72 -5.63 -19.13 33.68
CA THR A 72 -6.64 -18.10 33.91
C THR A 72 -6.02 -16.72 33.84
N THR A 73 -6.61 -15.81 33.06
CA THR A 73 -6.15 -14.42 32.98
C THR A 73 -6.55 -13.63 34.22
N THR A 74 -5.95 -12.46 34.44
CA THR A 74 -6.28 -11.60 35.60
C THR A 74 -7.76 -11.17 35.62
N GLY A 75 -8.42 -11.14 34.45
CA GLY A 75 -9.85 -10.83 34.30
C GLY A 75 -10.79 -12.03 34.44
N GLY A 76 -10.30 -13.21 34.83
CA GLY A 76 -11.08 -14.44 34.94
C GLY A 76 -11.33 -15.14 33.59
N GLY A 77 -10.67 -14.70 32.52
CA GLY A 77 -10.72 -15.36 31.21
C GLY A 77 -9.78 -16.57 31.14
N LEU A 78 -9.73 -17.20 29.98
CA LEU A 78 -8.86 -18.33 29.68
C LEU A 78 -7.85 -17.93 28.60
N PHE A 79 -6.56 -18.12 28.87
CA PHE A 79 -5.51 -18.10 27.88
C PHE A 79 -5.20 -19.51 27.38
N VAL A 80 -5.03 -19.64 26.07
CA VAL A 80 -4.71 -20.88 25.38
C VAL A 80 -3.68 -20.56 24.30
N GLU A 81 -2.71 -21.44 24.10
CA GLU A 81 -1.78 -21.33 22.98
C GLU A 81 -1.55 -22.69 22.31
N GLY A 82 -1.08 -22.64 21.06
CA GLY A 82 -0.66 -23.82 20.32
C GLY A 82 0.36 -23.49 19.25
N TRP A 83 1.06 -24.52 18.80
CA TRP A 83 2.06 -24.44 17.72
C TRP A 83 2.07 -25.73 16.89
N LEU A 84 2.54 -25.61 15.64
CA LEU A 84 2.89 -26.79 14.85
C LEU A 84 4.04 -27.52 15.51
N LYS A 85 3.98 -28.85 15.56
CA LYS A 85 5.05 -29.67 16.13
C LYS A 85 6.41 -29.25 15.54
N ASP A 86 7.39 -29.07 16.43
CA ASP A 86 8.75 -28.63 16.14
C ASP A 86 8.92 -27.15 15.74
N LEU A 87 7.85 -26.34 15.63
CA LEU A 87 7.89 -24.93 15.18
C LEU A 87 7.46 -23.91 16.25
N TYR A 88 7.74 -24.17 17.53
CA TYR A 88 7.28 -23.34 18.67
C TYR A 88 7.59 -21.83 18.56
N LEU A 89 8.74 -21.47 17.97
CA LEU A 89 9.21 -20.09 17.82
C LEU A 89 8.94 -19.49 16.44
N GLU A 90 8.41 -20.27 15.50
CA GLU A 90 8.28 -19.87 14.08
C GLU A 90 6.83 -19.92 13.59
N ASN A 91 5.99 -20.77 14.21
CA ASN A 91 4.60 -20.95 13.85
C ASN A 91 3.78 -21.26 15.12
N ALA A 92 3.01 -20.28 15.59
CA ALA A 92 2.24 -20.42 16.82
C ALA A 92 1.03 -19.49 16.84
N SER A 93 0.02 -19.88 17.62
CA SER A 93 -1.20 -19.12 17.87
C SER A 93 -1.46 -18.99 19.37
N ALA A 94 -2.05 -17.86 19.76
CA ALA A 94 -2.54 -17.60 21.11
C ALA A 94 -3.97 -17.07 21.06
N LEU A 95 -4.78 -17.52 22.03
CA LEU A 95 -6.18 -17.20 22.21
C LEU A 95 -6.41 -16.78 23.66
N VAL A 96 -7.12 -15.67 23.85
CA VAL A 96 -7.75 -15.32 25.11
C VAL A 96 -9.25 -15.26 24.92
N ILE A 97 -10.00 -15.91 25.80
CA ILE A 97 -11.47 -15.82 25.89
C ILE A 97 -11.82 -15.20 27.24
N ASN A 98 -12.48 -14.04 27.22
CA ASN A 98 -12.97 -13.40 28.43
C ASN A 98 -14.31 -13.99 28.87
N PRO A 99 -14.70 -13.83 30.15
CA PRO A 99 -16.01 -14.30 30.65
C PRO A 99 -17.22 -13.68 29.93
N ASP A 100 -17.04 -12.53 29.29
CA ASP A 100 -18.06 -11.85 28.48
C ASP A 100 -18.13 -12.35 27.03
N GLY A 101 -17.40 -13.43 26.70
CA GLY A 101 -17.35 -14.04 25.37
C GLY A 101 -16.46 -13.29 24.38
N LYS A 102 -15.81 -12.19 24.77
CA LYS A 102 -14.86 -11.51 23.90
C LYS A 102 -13.62 -12.36 23.71
N ILE A 103 -13.14 -12.41 22.48
CA ILE A 103 -11.94 -13.15 22.13
C ILE A 103 -10.85 -12.22 21.63
N PHE A 104 -9.62 -12.61 21.93
CA PHE A 104 -8.41 -11.97 21.46
C PHE A 104 -7.53 -13.07 20.89
N ALA A 105 -7.08 -12.92 19.66
CA ALA A 105 -6.34 -13.93 18.93
C ALA A 105 -5.10 -13.32 18.31
N ALA A 106 -3.97 -14.01 18.44
CA ALA A 106 -2.72 -13.65 17.80
C ALA A 106 -2.08 -14.86 17.16
N TRP A 107 -1.33 -14.66 16.07
CA TRP A 107 -0.62 -15.75 15.40
C TRP A 107 0.65 -15.27 14.70
N VAL A 108 1.59 -16.20 14.56
CA VAL A 108 2.83 -16.08 13.78
C VAL A 108 2.84 -17.23 12.77
N VAL A 109 3.30 -16.93 11.56
CA VAL A 109 3.58 -17.94 10.51
C VAL A 109 5.02 -17.77 10.04
N PRO A 110 5.69 -18.84 9.54
CA PRO A 110 7.10 -18.80 9.17
C PRO A 110 7.44 -17.75 8.11
N GLU A 111 6.48 -17.41 7.25
CA GLU A 111 6.65 -16.45 6.16
C GLU A 111 6.41 -14.99 6.58
N SER A 112 6.11 -14.72 7.85
CA SER A 112 5.75 -13.39 8.36
C SER A 112 6.79 -12.84 9.33
N ASP A 113 7.27 -11.62 9.08
CA ASP A 113 8.13 -10.87 10.00
C ASP A 113 7.34 -10.12 11.09
N VAL A 114 6.03 -10.42 11.24
CA VAL A 114 5.14 -9.75 12.21
C VAL A 114 4.23 -10.73 12.94
N ILE A 115 3.82 -10.33 14.14
CA ILE A 115 2.78 -11.00 14.92
C ILE A 115 1.43 -10.42 14.53
N HIS A 116 0.55 -11.23 13.97
CA HIS A 116 -0.81 -10.80 13.67
C HIS A 116 -1.65 -10.81 14.95
N TYR A 117 -2.57 -9.86 15.07
CA TYR A 117 -3.47 -9.75 16.22
C TYR A 117 -4.85 -9.25 15.80
N GLN A 118 -5.91 -9.88 16.32
CA GLN A 118 -7.29 -9.45 16.15
C GLN A 118 -8.09 -9.69 17.43
N SER A 119 -9.10 -8.84 17.66
CA SER A 119 -10.03 -8.99 18.78
C SER A 119 -11.47 -8.85 18.31
N SER A 120 -12.39 -9.54 18.98
CA SER A 120 -13.82 -9.48 18.64
C SER A 120 -14.43 -8.09 18.87
N ASP A 121 -13.78 -7.25 19.68
CA ASP A 121 -14.20 -5.88 20.00
C ASP A 121 -13.44 -4.80 19.20
N ASN A 122 -12.57 -5.21 18.26
CA ASN A 122 -11.76 -4.34 17.39
C ASN A 122 -10.90 -3.30 18.14
N ARG A 123 -10.56 -3.54 19.40
CA ARG A 123 -9.69 -2.63 20.15
C ARG A 123 -8.24 -2.73 19.67
N PRO A 124 -7.54 -1.60 19.52
CA PRO A 124 -6.12 -1.60 19.14
C PRO A 124 -5.21 -2.03 20.31
N VAL A 125 -5.73 -2.04 21.54
CA VAL A 125 -4.99 -2.46 22.73
C VAL A 125 -4.85 -3.98 22.73
N ILE A 126 -3.61 -4.45 22.88
CA ILE A 126 -3.27 -5.87 22.90
C ILE A 126 -3.49 -6.42 24.30
N HIS A 127 -4.13 -7.59 24.41
CA HIS A 127 -4.34 -8.27 25.69
C HIS A 127 -3.00 -8.59 26.38
N ALA A 128 -2.92 -8.41 27.70
CA ALA A 128 -1.66 -8.56 28.46
C ALA A 128 -1.04 -9.97 28.31
N ASP A 129 -1.85 -11.02 28.42
CA ASP A 129 -1.38 -12.40 28.21
C ASP A 129 -0.86 -12.65 26.78
N ILE A 130 -1.46 -12.02 25.77
CA ILE A 130 -0.97 -12.08 24.38
C ILE A 130 0.35 -11.32 24.24
N GLN A 131 0.52 -10.18 24.93
CA GLN A 131 1.80 -9.48 24.96
C GLN A 131 2.90 -10.33 25.62
N GLN A 132 2.57 -11.02 26.71
CA GLN A 132 3.51 -11.91 27.39
C GLN A 132 3.90 -13.10 26.50
N TRP A 133 2.92 -13.71 25.83
CA TRP A 133 3.17 -14.76 24.83
C TRP A 133 4.07 -14.27 23.70
N ALA A 134 3.81 -13.07 23.17
CA ALA A 134 4.57 -12.48 22.08
C ALA A 134 6.03 -12.16 22.44
N ALA A 135 6.32 -11.90 23.72
CA ALA A 135 7.66 -11.56 24.18
C ALA A 135 8.72 -12.63 23.88
N ARG A 136 8.33 -13.88 23.58
CA ARG A 136 9.29 -14.93 23.20
C ARG A 136 9.85 -14.74 21.78
N PHE A 137 9.14 -14.03 20.90
CA PHE A 137 9.55 -13.77 19.53
C PHE A 137 10.36 -12.47 19.46
N ASN A 138 11.49 -12.40 20.18
CA ASN A 138 12.29 -11.18 20.46
C ASN A 138 12.53 -10.21 19.27
N THR A 139 12.43 -10.66 18.03
CA THR A 139 12.62 -9.86 16.81
C THR A 139 11.32 -9.39 16.15
N LEU A 140 10.18 -10.02 16.45
CA LEU A 140 8.91 -9.73 15.81
C LEU A 140 8.15 -8.63 16.56
N GLN A 141 7.47 -7.78 15.80
CA GLN A 141 6.57 -6.77 16.34
C GLN A 141 5.12 -7.16 16.01
N PHE A 142 4.18 -6.75 16.85
CA PHE A 142 2.78 -6.83 16.47
C PHE A 142 2.55 -5.99 15.22
N ALA A 143 1.89 -6.59 14.24
CA ALA A 143 1.34 -5.87 13.10
C ALA A 143 0.55 -4.69 13.68
N SER A 144 1.01 -3.47 13.42
CA SER A 144 0.40 -2.29 13.98
C SER A 144 -1.07 -2.29 13.55
N ASN A 145 -1.99 -2.31 14.53
CA ASN A 145 -3.42 -2.02 14.32
C ASN A 145 -3.63 -0.53 13.99
N SER A 146 -2.74 0.04 13.18
CA SER A 146 -3.17 0.98 12.18
C SER A 146 -4.08 0.19 11.25
N GLN A 147 -5.23 0.74 10.93
CA GLN A 147 -5.64 0.67 9.53
C GLN A 147 -4.57 1.36 8.67
N SER A 148 -3.34 0.86 8.63
CA SER A 148 -2.49 0.94 7.46
C SER A 148 -3.14 -0.05 6.53
N GLY A 149 -4.26 0.42 5.95
CA GLY A 149 -5.07 -0.38 5.07
C GLY A 149 -4.22 -0.84 3.91
N LEU A 150 -4.87 -1.58 3.04
CA LEU A 150 -4.51 -1.62 1.63
C LEU A 150 -4.66 -0.19 1.09
N ALA A 151 -3.68 0.64 1.43
CA ALA A 151 -3.69 2.07 1.35
C ALA A 151 -3.01 2.38 0.04
N PHE A 152 -3.84 2.45 -1.01
CA PHE A 152 -3.43 2.87 -2.32
C PHE A 152 -2.80 4.26 -2.28
N ASP A 153 -3.19 5.11 -1.33
CA ASP A 153 -2.65 6.44 -1.14
C ASP A 153 -1.14 6.45 -0.84
N GLY A 154 -0.49 7.52 -1.30
CA GLY A 154 0.94 7.73 -1.19
C GLY A 154 1.66 7.54 -2.53
N VAL A 155 2.98 7.44 -2.44
CA VAL A 155 3.86 7.23 -3.59
C VAL A 155 4.25 5.76 -3.66
N TRP A 156 4.12 5.19 -4.86
CA TRP A 156 4.55 3.84 -5.17
C TRP A 156 5.58 3.91 -6.28
N ALA A 157 6.74 3.29 -6.10
CA ALA A 157 7.82 3.33 -7.08
C ALA A 157 8.43 1.95 -7.28
N GLY A 158 8.93 1.70 -8.48
CA GLY A 158 9.77 0.56 -8.75
C GLY A 158 10.74 0.85 -9.90
N GLU A 159 11.76 0.01 -9.99
CA GLU A 159 12.80 0.07 -11.01
C GLU A 159 13.04 -1.33 -11.60
N PHE A 160 13.24 -1.41 -12.91
CA PHE A 160 13.58 -2.65 -13.61
C PHE A 160 14.93 -2.47 -14.31
N GLU A 161 15.94 -3.19 -13.82
CA GLU A 161 17.31 -3.27 -14.38
C GLU A 161 17.95 -1.91 -14.73
N SER A 162 17.55 -0.83 -14.05
CA SER A 162 17.92 0.56 -14.38
C SER A 162 17.60 1.03 -15.80
N ASP A 163 16.79 0.26 -16.52
CA ASP A 163 16.26 0.59 -17.85
C ASP A 163 14.96 1.39 -17.75
N SER A 164 14.08 0.99 -16.83
CA SER A 164 12.79 1.62 -16.65
C SER A 164 12.44 1.85 -15.18
N THR A 165 11.60 2.85 -14.95
CA THR A 165 11.01 3.16 -13.64
C THR A 165 9.53 3.46 -13.82
N LEU A 166 8.69 2.95 -12.92
CA LEU A 166 7.29 3.34 -12.82
C LEU A 166 7.06 4.00 -11.46
N THR A 167 6.38 5.13 -11.45
CA THR A 167 5.97 5.84 -10.24
C THR A 167 4.49 6.16 -10.30
N LEU A 168 3.76 5.85 -9.22
CA LEU A 168 2.37 6.25 -9.03
C LEU A 168 2.29 7.19 -7.83
N GLN A 169 1.60 8.31 -8.00
CA GLN A 169 1.23 9.18 -6.88
C GLN A 169 -0.28 9.14 -6.73
N LEU A 170 -0.75 8.52 -5.67
CA LEU A 170 -2.16 8.20 -5.49
C LEU A 170 -2.73 8.95 -4.29
N ALA A 171 -3.87 9.56 -4.51
CA ALA A 171 -4.70 10.16 -3.48
C ALA A 171 -6.05 9.43 -3.43
N ARG A 172 -6.41 8.96 -2.25
CA ARG A 172 -7.67 8.24 -2.00
C ARG A 172 -8.72 9.19 -1.43
N SER A 173 -9.94 9.07 -1.92
CA SER A 173 -11.13 9.67 -1.29
C SER A 173 -12.28 8.66 -1.32
N GLY A 174 -12.64 8.13 -0.16
CA GLY A 174 -13.65 7.05 -0.06
C GLY A 174 -13.21 5.81 -0.83
N ASN A 175 -14.00 5.37 -1.82
CA ASN A 175 -13.68 4.25 -2.71
C ASN A 175 -13.06 4.70 -4.05
N ARG A 176 -12.68 5.98 -4.19
CA ARG A 176 -12.09 6.53 -5.40
C ARG A 176 -10.59 6.75 -5.22
N ILE A 177 -9.86 6.55 -6.30
CA ILE A 177 -8.45 6.91 -6.44
C ILE A 177 -8.34 7.97 -7.53
N THR A 178 -7.50 8.96 -7.28
CA THR A 178 -7.02 9.90 -8.29
C THR A 178 -5.53 10.08 -8.12
N GLY A 179 -4.82 10.41 -9.18
CA GLY A 179 -3.38 10.50 -9.10
C GLY A 179 -2.70 10.72 -10.44
N SER A 180 -1.40 10.47 -10.44
CA SER A 180 -0.58 10.43 -11.64
C SER A 180 0.13 9.09 -11.75
N TYR A 181 0.41 8.67 -12.98
CA TYR A 181 1.42 7.66 -13.27
C TYR A 181 2.50 8.26 -14.16
N CYS A 182 3.76 7.96 -13.84
CA CYS A 182 4.92 8.38 -14.60
C CYS A 182 5.76 7.14 -14.93
N TYR A 183 5.85 6.82 -16.21
CA TYR A 183 6.66 5.71 -16.69
C TYR A 183 7.81 6.20 -17.56
N ILE A 184 9.02 5.92 -17.09
CA ILE A 184 10.26 6.24 -17.79
C ILE A 184 10.84 4.93 -18.28
N SER A 185 11.06 4.78 -19.58
CA SER A 185 11.62 3.55 -20.17
C SER A 185 12.77 3.82 -21.13
N ARG A 186 13.45 2.75 -21.54
CA ARG A 186 14.58 2.79 -22.49
C ARG A 186 15.69 3.70 -21.99
N LYS A 187 16.11 3.54 -20.73
CA LYS A 187 17.14 4.35 -20.06
C LYS A 187 16.85 5.85 -20.08
N GLY A 188 15.57 6.20 -20.01
CA GLY A 188 15.14 7.59 -20.04
C GLY A 188 14.74 8.10 -21.42
N ASN A 189 15.04 7.40 -22.53
CA ASN A 189 14.68 7.83 -23.90
C ASN A 189 13.17 7.97 -24.14
N ARG A 190 12.35 7.41 -23.26
CA ARG A 190 10.90 7.53 -23.31
C ARG A 190 10.36 7.92 -21.94
N ILE A 191 9.60 9.01 -21.90
CA ILE A 191 9.04 9.59 -20.67
C ILE A 191 7.55 9.77 -20.89
N ASP A 192 6.75 8.86 -20.35
CA ASP A 192 5.30 8.95 -20.31
C ASP A 192 4.89 9.42 -18.90
N CYS A 193 5.08 10.71 -18.66
CA CYS A 193 4.82 11.36 -17.38
C CYS A 193 4.00 12.63 -17.62
N PRO A 194 2.95 12.85 -16.81
CA PRO A 194 2.14 14.06 -16.90
C PRO A 194 2.97 15.29 -16.49
N GLU A 195 2.49 16.48 -16.84
CA GLU A 195 3.08 17.73 -16.37
C GLU A 195 2.81 17.93 -14.86
N ASP A 196 3.50 18.89 -14.23
CA ASP A 196 3.35 19.15 -12.79
C ASP A 196 1.87 19.40 -12.45
N ASP A 197 1.39 18.74 -11.39
CA ASP A 197 -0.01 18.74 -10.90
C ASP A 197 -1.06 18.07 -11.81
N GLU A 198 -0.73 17.64 -13.03
CA GLU A 198 -1.67 16.94 -13.90
C GLU A 198 -1.97 15.52 -13.37
N ARG A 199 -3.26 15.24 -13.17
CA ARG A 199 -3.77 13.93 -12.75
C ARG A 199 -4.24 13.13 -13.95
N ASN A 200 -3.36 12.26 -14.45
CA ASN A 200 -3.66 11.39 -15.59
C ASN A 200 -4.12 9.97 -15.18
N LEU A 201 -4.41 9.75 -13.90
CA LEU A 201 -4.89 8.46 -13.37
C LEU A 201 -6.10 8.66 -12.46
N SER A 202 -7.15 7.88 -12.67
CA SER A 202 -8.31 7.84 -11.75
C SER A 202 -8.99 6.48 -11.74
N GLY A 203 -9.66 6.10 -10.66
CA GLY A 203 -10.27 4.78 -10.57
C GLY A 203 -11.09 4.52 -9.31
N THR A 204 -11.46 3.26 -9.14
CA THR A 204 -12.25 2.78 -7.98
C THR A 204 -11.59 1.59 -7.30
N ILE A 205 -11.79 1.51 -5.98
CA ILE A 205 -11.22 0.50 -5.09
C ILE A 205 -12.28 -0.54 -4.74
N ALA A 206 -11.90 -1.82 -4.80
CA ALA A 206 -12.64 -2.96 -4.28
C ALA A 206 -11.68 -3.87 -3.49
N GLY A 207 -11.72 -3.76 -2.16
CA GLY A 207 -10.82 -4.51 -1.28
C GLY A 207 -9.35 -4.12 -1.48
N ASN A 208 -8.50 -5.09 -1.81
CA ASN A 208 -7.07 -4.89 -2.10
C ASN A 208 -6.78 -4.56 -3.57
N ARG A 209 -7.81 -4.41 -4.40
CA ARG A 209 -7.68 -4.15 -5.83
C ARG A 209 -8.27 -2.80 -6.21
N ALA A 210 -7.67 -2.16 -7.20
CA ALA A 210 -8.27 -1.00 -7.86
C ALA A 210 -8.25 -1.18 -9.38
N THR A 211 -9.30 -0.71 -10.03
CA THR A 211 -9.31 -0.53 -11.48
C THR A 211 -9.14 0.95 -11.76
N VAL A 212 -8.09 1.30 -12.49
CA VAL A 212 -7.77 2.68 -12.83
C VAL A 212 -7.81 2.88 -14.34
N GLU A 213 -8.31 4.03 -14.75
CA GLU A 213 -8.17 4.59 -16.08
C GLU A 213 -6.95 5.50 -16.10
N ILE A 214 -6.19 5.44 -17.20
CA ILE A 214 -4.97 6.18 -17.42
C ILE A 214 -4.93 6.86 -18.78
N ASN A 215 -4.34 8.06 -18.82
CA ASN A 215 -4.07 8.81 -20.03
C ASN A 215 -2.56 9.03 -20.21
N SER A 216 -2.02 8.65 -21.36
CA SER A 216 -0.62 8.83 -21.74
C SER A 216 -0.34 10.29 -22.10
N SER A 217 0.85 10.77 -21.72
CA SER A 217 1.33 12.10 -22.10
C SER A 217 1.61 12.22 -23.61
N PHE A 218 1.43 11.14 -24.37
CA PHE A 218 1.54 11.08 -25.83
C PHE A 218 0.18 11.01 -26.55
N GLY A 219 -0.88 11.43 -25.87
CA GLY A 219 -2.22 11.59 -26.44
C GLY A 219 -3.05 10.31 -26.46
N GLY A 220 -2.51 9.18 -25.99
CA GLY A 220 -3.31 7.97 -25.77
C GLY A 220 -4.25 8.17 -24.57
N VAL A 221 -5.54 7.90 -24.73
CA VAL A 221 -6.57 8.11 -23.70
C VAL A 221 -7.35 6.85 -23.37
N GLY A 222 -7.88 6.75 -22.15
CA GLY A 222 -8.82 5.68 -21.76
C GLY A 222 -8.18 4.31 -21.58
N GLY A 223 -6.87 4.24 -21.31
CA GLY A 223 -6.22 2.98 -20.94
C GLY A 223 -6.72 2.49 -19.59
N ARG A 224 -6.72 1.18 -19.35
CA ARG A 224 -7.16 0.58 -18.08
C ARG A 224 -6.07 -0.26 -17.48
N ALA A 225 -5.76 -0.05 -16.20
CA ALA A 225 -4.84 -0.87 -15.44
C ALA A 225 -5.51 -1.39 -14.16
N ALA A 226 -5.05 -2.56 -13.72
CA ALA A 226 -5.39 -3.14 -12.43
C ALA A 226 -4.22 -2.93 -11.47
N LEU A 227 -4.54 -2.45 -10.27
CA LEU A 227 -3.62 -2.34 -9.16
C LEU A 227 -4.01 -3.37 -8.09
N GLU A 228 -3.06 -4.11 -7.56
CA GLU A 228 -3.30 -5.04 -6.45
C GLU A 228 -2.25 -4.85 -5.35
N VAL A 229 -2.69 -4.46 -4.16
CA VAL A 229 -1.81 -4.22 -3.01
C VAL A 229 -1.68 -5.50 -2.18
N LYS A 230 -0.44 -5.83 -1.82
CA LYS A 230 -0.05 -6.93 -0.93
C LYS A 230 1.01 -6.40 0.05
N GLY A 231 0.57 -5.93 1.21
CA GLY A 231 1.46 -5.29 2.18
C GLY A 231 2.08 -4.01 1.62
N ASN A 232 3.42 -3.98 1.56
CA ASN A 232 4.20 -2.84 1.03
C ASN A 232 4.50 -2.96 -0.47
N GLU A 233 3.91 -3.94 -1.15
CA GLU A 233 4.02 -4.13 -2.59
C GLU A 233 2.71 -3.84 -3.30
N MET A 234 2.81 -3.28 -4.50
CA MET A 234 1.71 -3.09 -5.42
C MET A 234 2.07 -3.68 -6.78
N GLU A 235 1.22 -4.59 -7.24
CA GLU A 235 1.28 -5.11 -8.60
C GLU A 235 0.47 -4.21 -9.54
N TRP A 236 1.14 -3.66 -10.54
CA TRP A 236 0.53 -3.00 -11.69
C TRP A 236 0.36 -3.99 -12.83
N ARG A 237 -0.82 -3.99 -13.47
CA ARG A 237 -1.05 -4.71 -14.72
C ARG A 237 -1.90 -3.90 -15.69
N LEU A 238 -1.37 -3.63 -16.87
CA LEU A 238 -2.15 -3.06 -17.96
C LEU A 238 -3.19 -4.08 -18.44
N VAL A 239 -4.45 -3.69 -18.46
CA VAL A 239 -5.59 -4.50 -18.93
C VAL A 239 -5.95 -4.11 -20.35
N THR A 240 -5.99 -2.81 -20.63
CA THR A 240 -6.30 -2.27 -21.96
C THR A 240 -5.39 -1.06 -22.21
N PRO A 241 -4.62 -1.02 -23.31
CA PRO A 241 -3.79 0.13 -23.60
C PRO A 241 -4.64 1.37 -23.94
N PRO A 242 -4.16 2.59 -23.63
CA PRO A 242 -4.77 3.82 -24.12
C PRO A 242 -4.96 3.83 -25.65
N GLN A 243 -6.02 4.49 -26.11
CA GLN A 243 -6.44 4.54 -27.51
C GLN A 243 -6.30 5.96 -28.09
N HIS A 244 -6.47 6.12 -29.41
CA HIS A 244 -6.51 7.42 -30.12
C HIS A 244 -5.23 8.27 -30.04
N GLY A 245 -4.13 7.71 -29.54
CA GLY A 245 -2.80 8.29 -29.52
C GLY A 245 -1.77 7.22 -29.18
N ASN A 246 -0.52 7.63 -28.96
CA ASN A 246 0.51 6.67 -28.57
C ASN A 246 0.52 6.48 -27.04
N ASP A 247 0.91 5.30 -26.57
CA ASP A 247 1.09 4.99 -25.15
C ASP A 247 2.32 4.12 -24.93
N TYR A 248 2.89 4.23 -23.74
CA TYR A 248 4.09 3.46 -23.37
C TYR A 248 3.95 2.83 -21.99
N ALA A 249 2.73 2.77 -21.46
CA ALA A 249 2.47 2.19 -20.14
C ALA A 249 3.00 0.74 -20.08
N PRO A 250 3.65 0.34 -18.98
CA PRO A 250 4.20 -1.00 -18.88
C PRO A 250 3.08 -2.04 -18.77
N LEU A 251 3.29 -3.22 -19.36
CA LEU A 251 2.33 -4.34 -19.26
C LEU A 251 2.19 -4.83 -17.82
N ARG A 252 3.31 -4.93 -17.10
CA ARG A 252 3.38 -5.35 -15.70
C ARG A 252 4.49 -4.61 -14.99
N TYR A 253 4.31 -4.38 -13.70
CA TYR A 253 5.32 -3.77 -12.85
C TYR A 253 5.05 -4.10 -11.39
N THR A 254 6.12 -4.35 -10.63
CA THR A 254 6.04 -4.46 -9.17
C THR A 254 6.54 -3.15 -8.57
N LEU A 255 5.74 -2.57 -7.68
CA LEU A 255 6.01 -1.30 -7.04
C LEU A 255 6.11 -1.51 -5.54
N HIS A 256 6.94 -0.70 -4.89
CA HIS A 256 7.06 -0.66 -3.45
C HIS A 256 6.59 0.70 -2.96
N LYS A 257 6.05 0.73 -1.74
CA LYS A 257 5.69 2.00 -1.12
C LYS A 257 6.97 2.81 -0.90
N ALA A 258 7.04 3.97 -1.52
CA ALA A 258 8.20 4.84 -1.47
C ALA A 258 8.02 5.86 -0.35
N ASP A 259 9.10 6.15 0.37
CA ASP A 259 9.15 7.35 1.20
C ASP A 259 8.87 8.58 0.32
N SER A 260 8.14 9.56 0.85
CA SER A 260 7.59 10.70 0.09
C SER A 260 8.64 11.49 -0.72
N ASP A 261 9.92 11.31 -0.42
CA ASP A 261 11.06 11.99 -1.04
C ASP A 261 11.61 11.30 -2.30
N HIS A 262 11.09 10.14 -2.71
CA HIS A 262 11.59 9.35 -3.86
C HIS A 262 10.71 9.43 -5.13
N HIS A 263 9.94 10.50 -5.31
CA HIS A 263 9.17 10.69 -6.54
C HIS A 263 10.06 11.22 -7.67
N ALA A 264 9.89 10.69 -8.89
CA ALA A 264 10.56 11.28 -10.04
C ALA A 264 9.80 12.52 -10.52
N GLU A 265 10.36 13.73 -10.39
CA GLU A 265 9.77 14.94 -10.96
C GLU A 265 10.30 15.17 -12.38
N SER A 266 9.43 15.58 -13.31
CA SER A 266 9.84 15.91 -14.67
C SER A 266 9.36 17.29 -15.11
N ARG A 267 10.25 18.06 -15.74
CA ARG A 267 9.92 19.39 -16.29
C ARG A 267 10.30 19.50 -17.75
N LYS A 268 9.47 20.21 -18.51
CA LYS A 268 9.72 20.49 -19.93
C LYS A 268 10.20 21.92 -20.12
N LEU A 269 11.40 22.05 -20.69
CA LEU A 269 12.00 23.30 -21.09
C LEU A 269 11.91 23.43 -22.61
N GLU A 270 11.27 24.50 -23.07
CA GLU A 270 11.27 24.89 -24.48
C GLU A 270 12.27 26.00 -24.74
N THR A 271 13.12 25.81 -25.73
CA THR A 271 14.04 26.82 -26.25
C THR A 271 13.69 27.13 -27.71
N GLU A 272 14.39 28.07 -28.33
CA GLU A 272 14.23 28.36 -29.75
C GLU A 272 14.45 27.10 -30.62
N LYS A 273 15.48 26.29 -30.34
CA LYS A 273 15.88 25.16 -31.20
C LYS A 273 15.58 23.78 -30.63
N PHE A 274 15.27 23.67 -29.34
CA PHE A 274 15.11 22.39 -28.65
C PHE A 274 13.86 22.35 -27.78
N ALA A 275 13.21 21.20 -27.79
CA ALA A 275 12.28 20.77 -26.74
C ALA A 275 13.04 19.82 -25.81
N ILE A 276 13.04 20.10 -24.51
CA ILE A 276 13.88 19.39 -23.54
C ILE A 276 13.01 18.90 -22.39
N SER A 277 13.07 17.61 -22.09
CA SER A 277 12.48 17.05 -20.86
C SER A 277 13.60 16.70 -19.87
N LEU A 278 13.47 17.19 -18.65
CA LEU A 278 14.41 16.95 -17.57
C LEU A 278 13.70 16.14 -16.51
N ILE A 279 14.37 15.12 -15.96
CA ILE A 279 13.83 14.30 -14.88
C ILE A 279 14.80 14.30 -13.72
N ASN A 280 14.29 14.58 -12.53
CA ASN A 280 14.95 14.27 -11.27
C ASN A 280 14.42 12.93 -10.76
N LYS A 281 15.25 11.89 -10.74
CA LYS A 281 14.86 10.57 -10.23
C LYS A 281 14.89 10.44 -8.71
N CYS A 282 15.44 11.45 -8.02
CA CYS A 282 15.70 11.41 -6.58
C CYS A 282 14.69 12.24 -5.78
N GLY A 283 13.59 12.71 -6.38
CA GLY A 283 12.63 13.60 -5.72
C GLY A 283 12.33 14.85 -6.55
N HIS A 284 11.99 15.91 -5.81
CA HIS A 284 11.69 17.21 -6.37
C HIS A 284 12.81 17.76 -7.24
N PHE A 285 12.47 18.59 -8.22
CA PHE A 285 13.43 19.14 -9.18
C PHE A 285 14.54 20.00 -8.53
N GLU A 286 14.27 20.59 -7.36
CA GLU A 286 15.22 21.37 -6.56
C GLU A 286 15.96 20.55 -5.49
N SER A 287 15.68 19.25 -5.38
CA SER A 287 16.40 18.33 -4.49
C SER A 287 17.69 17.84 -5.12
N GLU A 288 18.72 17.58 -4.32
CA GLU A 288 19.97 17.01 -4.82
C GLU A 288 19.74 15.65 -5.47
N CYS A 289 20.27 15.46 -6.68
CA CYS A 289 20.17 14.20 -7.38
C CYS A 289 21.38 13.91 -8.27
N ALA A 290 21.93 12.71 -8.12
CA ALA A 290 22.98 12.16 -8.98
C ALA A 290 22.44 11.37 -10.18
N GLN A 291 21.12 11.25 -10.30
CA GLN A 291 20.41 10.43 -11.29
C GLN A 291 19.49 11.29 -12.17
N MET A 292 19.94 12.47 -12.59
CA MET A 292 19.18 13.31 -13.51
C MET A 292 19.16 12.71 -14.92
N VAL A 293 18.03 12.87 -15.62
CA VAL A 293 17.89 12.53 -17.04
C VAL A 293 17.61 13.80 -17.84
N TYR A 294 18.23 13.92 -19.01
CA TYR A 294 17.96 14.93 -20.02
C TYR A 294 17.55 14.24 -21.30
N LEU A 295 16.38 14.60 -21.83
CA LEU A 295 15.97 14.29 -23.18
C LEU A 295 15.87 15.55 -24.00
N GLY A 296 16.64 15.65 -25.08
CA GLY A 296 16.54 16.75 -26.02
C GLY A 296 15.98 16.28 -27.35
N VAL A 297 15.06 17.06 -27.92
CA VAL A 297 14.62 16.95 -29.31
C VAL A 297 14.99 18.25 -30.02
N ARG A 298 15.76 18.14 -31.11
CA ARG A 298 16.09 19.28 -31.96
C ARG A 298 14.92 19.53 -32.91
N LYS A 299 14.39 20.75 -32.93
CA LYS A 299 13.18 21.12 -33.69
C LYS A 299 13.38 21.12 -35.20
N SER A 300 14.61 21.34 -35.68
CA SER A 300 14.90 21.46 -37.11
C SER A 300 14.78 20.13 -37.87
N ASP A 301 15.11 19.02 -37.22
CA ASP A 301 15.24 17.70 -37.85
C ASP A 301 14.67 16.56 -37.00
N ASN A 302 14.05 16.86 -35.85
CA ASN A 302 13.56 15.91 -34.86
C ASN A 302 14.62 14.93 -34.35
N SER A 303 15.91 15.24 -34.47
CA SER A 303 16.97 14.45 -33.85
C SER A 303 16.84 14.45 -32.33
N THR A 304 17.06 13.30 -31.71
CA THR A 304 16.88 13.11 -30.27
C THR A 304 18.19 12.73 -29.58
N ILE A 305 18.30 13.08 -28.30
CA ILE A 305 19.41 12.68 -27.44
C ILE A 305 18.92 12.41 -26.02
N SER A 306 19.49 11.40 -25.37
CA SER A 306 19.30 11.12 -23.94
C SER A 306 20.62 11.13 -23.21
N LEU A 307 20.67 11.85 -22.10
CA LEU A 307 21.86 12.00 -21.28
C LEU A 307 21.53 11.74 -19.81
N ARG A 308 22.51 11.20 -19.09
CA ARG A 308 22.48 11.11 -17.63
C ARG A 308 23.35 12.21 -17.03
N GLY A 309 22.93 12.69 -15.88
CA GLY A 309 23.53 13.85 -15.25
C GLY A 309 23.23 13.95 -13.78
N LYS A 310 23.53 15.12 -13.22
CA LYS A 310 23.30 15.44 -11.82
C LYS A 310 22.86 16.88 -11.66
N THR A 311 22.29 17.20 -10.50
CA THR A 311 21.96 18.57 -10.13
C THR A 311 23.20 19.45 -10.02
N LEU A 312 23.03 20.73 -10.32
CA LEU A 312 24.04 21.78 -10.27
C LEU A 312 23.79 22.67 -9.06
N ARG A 313 24.82 22.86 -8.24
CA ARG A 313 24.81 23.74 -7.07
C ARG A 313 25.49 25.06 -7.39
N ASP A 314 25.03 26.14 -6.77
CA ASP A 314 25.77 27.40 -6.70
C ASP A 314 26.81 27.38 -5.55
N SER A 315 27.52 28.48 -5.36
CA SER A 315 28.52 28.63 -4.28
C SER A 315 27.92 28.60 -2.87
N ALA A 316 26.62 28.87 -2.73
CA ALA A 316 25.90 28.78 -1.47
C ALA A 316 25.34 27.36 -1.21
N GLY A 317 25.53 26.43 -2.15
CA GLY A 317 25.04 25.05 -2.07
C GLY A 317 23.60 24.86 -2.55
N LYS A 318 22.94 25.91 -3.04
CA LYS A 318 21.56 25.86 -3.57
C LYS A 318 21.54 25.18 -4.94
N ILE A 319 20.54 24.33 -5.18
CA ILE A 319 20.32 23.73 -6.50
C ILE A 319 19.77 24.80 -7.46
N ILE A 320 20.52 25.08 -8.53
CA ILE A 320 20.22 26.13 -9.51
C ILE A 320 20.04 25.59 -10.93
N GLY A 321 20.23 24.29 -11.12
CA GLY A 321 20.28 23.70 -12.45
C GLY A 321 20.61 22.22 -12.44
N SER A 322 20.97 21.69 -13.61
CA SER A 322 21.51 20.36 -13.79
C SER A 322 22.56 20.32 -14.90
N THR A 323 23.46 19.34 -14.81
CA THR A 323 24.56 19.14 -15.75
C THR A 323 24.59 17.71 -16.27
N TYR A 324 24.84 17.58 -17.57
CA TYR A 324 24.84 16.31 -18.31
C TYR A 324 26.06 16.25 -19.22
N LYS A 325 26.57 15.04 -19.49
CA LYS A 325 27.78 14.85 -20.30
C LYS A 325 27.53 13.87 -21.45
N ASN A 326 28.10 14.20 -22.60
CA ASN A 326 28.25 13.29 -23.75
C ASN A 326 29.69 13.39 -24.28
N GLY A 327 30.57 12.49 -23.84
CA GLY A 327 32.00 12.62 -24.08
C GLY A 327 32.55 13.94 -23.53
N GLU A 328 33.16 14.76 -24.38
CA GLU A 328 33.72 16.07 -24.04
C GLU A 328 32.68 17.21 -24.00
N ILE A 329 31.46 16.94 -24.44
CA ILE A 329 30.39 17.94 -24.48
C ILE A 329 29.63 17.96 -23.15
N VAL A 330 29.48 19.16 -22.59
CA VAL A 330 28.73 19.41 -21.35
C VAL A 330 27.48 20.21 -21.67
N TYR A 331 26.35 19.70 -21.20
CA TYR A 331 25.05 20.34 -21.30
C TYR A 331 24.68 20.82 -19.90
N THR A 332 24.44 22.11 -19.76
CA THR A 332 24.05 22.75 -18.51
C THR A 332 22.68 23.39 -18.71
N VAL A 333 21.74 23.04 -17.85
CA VAL A 333 20.45 23.74 -17.77
C VAL A 333 20.39 24.49 -16.46
N THR A 334 20.19 25.82 -16.51
CA THR A 334 19.89 26.62 -15.31
C THR A 334 18.39 26.79 -15.17
N TYR A 335 17.88 26.82 -13.93
CA TYR A 335 16.44 26.83 -13.69
C TYR A 335 15.83 28.24 -13.62
N ALA A 336 16.59 29.20 -13.09
CA ALA A 336 16.19 30.59 -12.94
C ALA A 336 17.38 31.52 -13.21
N PRO A 337 17.45 32.19 -14.38
CA PRO A 337 16.54 32.04 -15.52
C PRO A 337 16.70 30.67 -16.21
N ALA A 338 15.63 30.20 -16.83
CA ALA A 338 15.62 28.97 -17.61
C ALA A 338 16.50 29.13 -18.85
N LYS A 339 17.61 28.38 -18.91
CA LYS A 339 18.60 28.51 -20.00
C LYS A 339 19.31 27.18 -20.27
N LEU A 340 19.50 26.85 -21.54
CA LEU A 340 20.38 25.78 -21.99
C LEU A 340 21.73 26.37 -22.43
N VAL A 341 22.82 25.81 -21.92
CA VAL A 341 24.18 26.04 -22.41
C VAL A 341 24.81 24.70 -22.77
N VAL A 342 25.35 24.59 -23.98
CA VAL A 342 26.12 23.43 -24.43
C VAL A 342 27.54 23.89 -24.73
N SER A 343 28.52 23.22 -24.14
CA SER A 343 29.92 23.62 -24.20
C SER A 343 30.84 22.45 -24.48
N LYS A 344 31.99 22.75 -25.08
CA LYS A 344 33.13 21.84 -25.24
C LYS A 344 34.36 22.51 -24.65
N GLY A 345 34.78 22.12 -23.45
CA GLY A 345 35.80 22.85 -22.70
C GLY A 345 35.37 24.29 -22.42
N SER A 346 36.17 25.28 -22.82
CA SER A 346 35.86 26.71 -22.68
C SER A 346 34.97 27.27 -23.80
N GLN A 347 34.74 26.51 -24.88
CA GLN A 347 33.97 26.96 -26.02
C GLN A 347 32.46 26.71 -25.82
N VAL A 348 31.65 27.76 -25.91
CA VAL A 348 30.19 27.66 -25.95
C VAL A 348 29.74 27.34 -27.38
N LEU A 349 29.02 26.23 -27.53
CA LEU A 349 28.47 25.76 -28.81
C LEU A 349 27.01 26.19 -28.99
N VAL A 350 26.25 26.23 -27.89
CA VAL A 350 24.85 26.64 -27.84
C VAL A 350 24.63 27.42 -26.56
N GLU A 351 23.96 28.56 -26.66
CA GLU A 351 23.40 29.27 -25.52
C GLU A 351 22.01 29.78 -25.92
N GLN A 352 20.98 29.29 -25.22
CA GLN A 352 19.59 29.63 -25.52
C GLN A 352 18.79 29.79 -24.25
N SER A 353 18.16 30.95 -24.10
CA SER A 353 17.09 31.13 -23.13
C SER A 353 15.93 30.18 -23.46
N GLY A 354 15.25 29.72 -22.41
CA GLY A 354 14.07 28.89 -22.56
C GLY A 354 12.93 29.32 -21.65
N GLN A 355 11.82 28.61 -21.80
CA GLN A 355 10.62 28.78 -21.00
C GLN A 355 10.17 27.40 -20.52
N TRP A 356 9.84 27.30 -19.24
CA TRP A 356 9.18 26.11 -18.70
C TRP A 356 7.78 26.02 -19.29
N ARG A 357 7.42 24.85 -19.80
CA ARG A 357 6.02 24.54 -20.15
C ARG A 357 5.28 24.17 -18.88
N LYS A 358 4.07 24.72 -18.77
CA LYS A 358 3.06 24.33 -17.79
C LYS A 358 2.30 23.15 -18.32
#